data_AF-A0AA41S912-F1
#
_entry.id   AF-A0AA41S912-F1
#
_cell.length_a   1.000
_cell.length_b   1.000
_cell.length_c   1.000
_cell.angle_alpha   90.00
_cell.angle_beta   90.00
_cell.angle_gamma   90.00
#
_symmetry.space_group_name_H-M   'P 1'
#
loop_
_entity.id
_entity.type
_entity.pdbx_description
1 polymer ?
#
loop_
_entity_poly.entity_id
_entity_poly.type
_entity_poly.pdbx_seq_one_letter_code
_entity_poly.pdbx_strand_id
1 'polypeptide(L)'
;MQPNGNLVLHDKDGKFVWQSFNYPSDGLLVGQSLMHSRSKKLVSRTSEMDSHDGPYSLVIGKYGFIMYQNKSGTLVRYAGWEASGLRNVRFDSVQQDEPTTATYFLTLGFANKKQAANTTSTPSAPPFIDMTTRDGRFPPPSPESEAPAPAPAEMALPRLRPLQRRVMLAKVYFGDLTRLQMRVNVNYSFLRLEPDGNLKVHNFYTWSDFFSYWDDSYAFFGDTVGQCALGSKCGASGSCNMGTCSACPPSGSVGCMINT
;
A
#
# COMPACT_ATOMS: atom_id res chain seq x y z
N MET A 1 0.80 21.38 -15.44
CA MET A 1 0.89 20.18 -14.59
C MET A 1 2.21 20.22 -13.84
N GLN A 2 2.24 19.86 -12.55
CA GLN A 2 3.46 19.84 -11.74
C GLN A 2 4.25 18.54 -11.95
N PRO A 3 5.58 18.53 -11.69
CA PRO A 3 6.41 17.32 -11.88
C PRO A 3 6.01 16.12 -11.01
N ASN A 4 5.33 16.37 -9.89
CA ASN A 4 4.83 15.33 -8.99
C ASN A 4 3.49 14.71 -9.43
N GLY A 5 2.99 15.05 -10.63
CA GLY A 5 1.71 14.56 -11.14
C GLY A 5 0.49 15.38 -10.73
N ASN A 6 0.65 16.42 -9.89
CA ASN A 6 -0.47 17.26 -9.48
C ASN A 6 -0.87 18.22 -10.62
N LEU A 7 -2.10 18.11 -11.09
CA LEU A 7 -2.69 19.09 -12.01
C LEU A 7 -3.32 20.19 -11.18
N VAL A 8 -2.82 21.42 -11.33
CA VAL A 8 -3.24 22.58 -10.54
C VAL A 8 -3.82 23.64 -11.46
N LEU A 9 -4.96 24.19 -11.06
CA LEU A 9 -5.55 25.36 -11.67
C LEU A 9 -5.29 26.60 -10.81
N HIS A 10 -4.80 27.65 -11.46
CA HIS A 10 -4.60 28.96 -10.87
C HIS A 10 -5.60 29.97 -11.43
N ASP A 11 -5.98 30.97 -10.65
CA ASP A 11 -6.67 32.14 -11.17
C ASP A 11 -5.69 33.09 -11.89
N LYS A 12 -6.23 34.20 -12.42
CA LYS A 12 -5.45 35.23 -13.11
C LYS A 12 -4.34 35.87 -12.25
N ASP A 13 -4.48 35.79 -10.92
CA ASP A 13 -3.56 36.38 -9.95
C ASP A 13 -2.56 35.32 -9.43
N GLY A 14 -2.57 34.12 -10.01
CA GLY A 14 -1.68 33.01 -9.65
C GLY A 14 -2.11 32.23 -8.40
N LYS A 15 -3.30 32.51 -7.83
CA LYS A 15 -3.78 31.83 -6.63
C LYS A 15 -4.32 30.45 -6.97
N PHE A 16 -4.05 29.47 -6.10
CA PHE A 16 -4.58 28.11 -6.22
C PHE A 16 -6.11 28.10 -6.12
N VAL A 17 -6.78 27.59 -7.17
CA VAL A 17 -8.24 27.44 -7.24
C VAL A 17 -8.64 25.98 -7.10
N TRP A 18 -7.88 25.07 -7.73
CA TRP A 18 -8.19 23.65 -7.75
C TRP A 18 -6.92 22.81 -7.92
N GLN A 19 -6.92 21.58 -7.41
CA GLN A 19 -5.84 20.62 -7.65
C GLN A 19 -6.36 19.18 -7.72
N SER A 20 -5.81 18.36 -8.61
CA SER A 20 -6.20 16.96 -8.79
C SER A 20 -5.92 16.13 -7.55
N PHE A 21 -4.88 16.47 -6.77
CA PHE A 21 -4.54 15.74 -5.54
C PHE A 21 -5.64 15.80 -4.48
N ASN A 22 -6.55 16.78 -4.54
CA ASN A 22 -7.71 16.82 -3.66
C ASN A 22 -8.80 15.84 -4.09
N TYR A 23 -8.70 15.17 -5.24
CA TYR A 23 -9.71 14.28 -5.82
C TYR A 23 -9.05 12.99 -6.30
N PRO A 24 -8.51 12.16 -5.38
CA PRO A 24 -7.91 10.89 -5.75
C PRO A 24 -8.95 9.94 -6.36
N SER A 25 -8.51 9.10 -7.30
CA SER A 25 -9.30 8.02 -7.90
C SER A 25 -9.14 6.75 -7.05
N ASP A 26 -8.33 5.82 -7.50
CA ASP A 26 -8.01 4.51 -6.95
C ASP A 26 -6.68 4.50 -6.19
N GLY A 27 -5.83 5.52 -6.33
CA GLY A 27 -4.51 5.51 -5.72
C GLY A 27 -3.98 6.87 -5.21
N LEU A 28 -2.83 6.78 -4.54
CA LEU A 28 -2.04 7.89 -4.03
C LEU A 28 -0.63 7.82 -4.62
N LEU A 29 -0.20 8.92 -5.23
CA LEU A 29 1.19 9.10 -5.64
C LEU A 29 2.09 9.40 -4.42
N VAL A 30 3.40 9.18 -4.55
CA VAL A 30 4.36 9.62 -3.53
C VAL A 30 4.19 11.12 -3.26
N GLY A 31 3.93 11.41 -2.00
CA GLY A 31 3.68 12.73 -1.48
C GLY A 31 2.24 13.23 -1.56
N GLN A 32 1.33 12.49 -2.20
CA GLN A 32 -0.09 12.80 -2.17
C GLN A 32 -0.70 12.40 -0.82
N SER A 33 -1.71 13.14 -0.38
CA SER A 33 -2.40 12.90 0.88
C SER A 33 -3.89 12.66 0.69
N LEU A 34 -4.39 11.56 1.24
CA LEU A 34 -5.82 11.36 1.44
C LEU A 34 -6.27 12.18 2.65
N MET A 35 -7.27 13.03 2.48
CA MET A 35 -7.82 13.83 3.58
C MET A 35 -8.85 13.00 4.36
N HIS A 36 -8.86 13.12 5.68
CA HIS A 36 -9.90 12.55 6.51
C HIS A 36 -11.18 13.39 6.35
N SER A 37 -12.06 12.95 5.46
CA SER A 37 -13.30 13.64 5.11
C SER A 37 -14.32 12.65 4.57
N ARG A 38 -15.62 12.98 4.68
CA ARG A 38 -16.71 12.16 4.14
C ARG A 38 -16.69 12.06 2.61
N SER A 39 -16.10 13.04 1.93
CA SER A 39 -16.07 13.14 0.47
C SER A 39 -14.78 12.62 -0.16
N LYS A 40 -13.75 12.32 0.64
CA LYS A 40 -12.43 11.94 0.16
C LYS A 40 -12.18 10.47 0.48
N LYS A 41 -12.08 9.69 -0.58
CA LYS A 41 -11.93 8.24 -0.55
C LYS A 41 -11.12 7.79 -1.75
N LEU A 42 -10.51 6.63 -1.67
CA LEU A 42 -10.10 5.89 -2.86
C LEU A 42 -11.26 5.03 -3.33
N VAL A 43 -11.44 4.85 -4.63
CA VAL A 43 -12.43 3.95 -5.23
C VAL A 43 -11.69 3.04 -6.20
N SER A 44 -11.82 1.72 -6.03
CA SER A 44 -11.17 0.77 -6.92
C SER A 44 -11.70 0.92 -8.34
N ARG A 45 -10.98 0.39 -9.32
CA ARG A 45 -11.53 0.19 -10.67
C ARG A 45 -12.46 -1.02 -10.71
N THR A 46 -13.28 -1.11 -11.75
CA THR A 46 -14.06 -2.31 -12.07
C THR A 46 -13.14 -3.48 -12.42
N SER A 47 -12.10 -3.24 -13.23
CA SER A 47 -11.07 -4.21 -13.58
C SER A 47 -9.81 -3.48 -14.08
N GLU A 48 -8.73 -4.21 -14.40
CA GLU A 48 -7.55 -3.59 -15.00
C GLU A 48 -7.83 -2.94 -16.38
N MET A 49 -8.79 -3.49 -17.12
CA MET A 49 -9.17 -3.00 -18.45
C MET A 49 -10.33 -2.00 -18.40
N ASP A 50 -10.98 -1.83 -17.25
CA ASP A 50 -12.16 -0.98 -17.09
C ASP A 50 -11.98 -0.02 -15.91
N SER A 51 -11.76 1.26 -16.24
CA SER A 51 -11.49 2.32 -15.29
C SER A 51 -12.72 2.98 -14.64
N HIS A 52 -13.92 2.41 -14.81
CA HIS A 52 -15.08 2.87 -14.05
C HIS A 52 -14.96 2.53 -12.55
N ASP A 53 -15.74 3.25 -11.74
CA ASP A 53 -15.85 3.03 -10.30
C ASP A 53 -16.26 1.58 -10.00
N GLY A 54 -15.37 0.87 -9.32
CA GLY A 54 -15.52 -0.51 -8.92
C GLY A 54 -16.24 -0.70 -7.58
N PRO A 55 -16.20 -1.93 -7.05
CA PRO A 55 -17.00 -2.30 -5.88
C PRO A 55 -16.39 -1.86 -4.55
N TYR A 56 -15.13 -1.44 -4.50
CA TYR A 56 -14.44 -1.13 -3.25
C TYR A 56 -14.18 0.36 -3.12
N SER A 57 -14.35 0.89 -1.92
CA SER A 57 -13.85 2.22 -1.59
C SER A 57 -13.20 2.28 -0.23
N LEU A 58 -12.16 3.09 -0.08
CA LEU A 58 -11.30 3.16 1.11
C LEU A 58 -11.29 4.58 1.70
N VAL A 59 -11.50 4.69 3.01
CA VAL A 59 -11.41 5.95 3.76
C VAL A 59 -10.51 5.83 4.97
N ILE A 60 -10.11 6.98 5.52
CA ILE A 60 -9.37 7.05 6.77
C ILE A 60 -10.32 6.85 7.96
N GLY A 61 -10.00 5.92 8.86
CA GLY A 61 -10.69 5.68 10.12
C GLY A 61 -9.82 5.93 11.35
N LYS A 62 -10.46 5.87 12.54
CA LYS A 62 -9.76 5.98 13.84
C LYS A 62 -8.75 4.84 14.04
N TYR A 63 -9.07 3.65 13.54
CA TYR A 63 -8.34 2.42 13.82
C TYR A 63 -7.55 1.91 12.60
N GLY A 64 -7.24 2.78 11.64
CA GLY A 64 -6.65 2.41 10.35
C GLY A 64 -7.56 2.78 9.18
N PHE A 65 -7.32 2.20 8.01
CA PHE A 65 -8.21 2.37 6.87
C PHE A 65 -9.51 1.58 7.05
N ILE A 66 -10.59 2.07 6.45
CA ILE A 66 -11.89 1.39 6.39
C ILE A 66 -12.25 1.21 4.92
N MET A 67 -12.47 -0.03 4.49
CA MET A 67 -13.01 -0.34 3.18
C MET A 67 -14.51 -0.61 3.25
N TYR A 68 -15.22 -0.04 2.28
CA TYR A 68 -16.62 -0.27 2.01
C TYR A 68 -16.73 -1.14 0.76
N GLN A 69 -17.55 -2.19 0.85
CA GLN A 69 -17.97 -2.99 -0.28
C GLN A 69 -19.33 -2.49 -0.76
N ASN A 70 -19.37 -1.79 -1.90
CA ASN A 70 -20.53 -1.03 -2.37
C ASN A 70 -21.79 -1.89 -2.55
N LYS A 71 -21.64 -3.18 -2.90
CA LYS A 71 -22.79 -4.08 -3.15
C LYS A 71 -23.37 -4.72 -1.87
N SER A 72 -22.55 -4.96 -0.86
CA SER A 72 -22.96 -5.65 0.37
C SER A 72 -23.20 -4.72 1.56
N GLY A 73 -22.71 -3.48 1.48
CA GLY A 73 -22.69 -2.56 2.62
C GLY A 73 -21.72 -2.99 3.73
N THR A 74 -20.93 -4.05 3.51
CA THR A 74 -19.98 -4.58 4.49
C THR A 74 -18.84 -3.60 4.71
N LEU A 75 -18.53 -3.38 5.99
CA LEU A 75 -17.41 -2.56 6.44
C LEU A 75 -16.27 -3.47 6.86
N VAL A 76 -15.16 -3.41 6.13
CA VAL A 76 -13.92 -4.08 6.52
C VAL A 76 -13.00 -3.02 7.11
N ARG A 77 -12.67 -3.19 8.39
CA ARG A 77 -11.71 -2.31 9.06
C ARG A 77 -10.33 -2.94 9.00
N TYR A 78 -9.35 -2.15 8.64
CA TYR A 78 -7.96 -2.55 8.65
C TYR A 78 -7.24 -1.90 9.81
N ALA A 79 -6.64 -2.72 10.67
CA ALA A 79 -5.77 -2.22 11.73
C ALA A 79 -4.47 -1.70 11.11
N GLY A 80 -4.12 -0.46 11.41
CA GLY A 80 -2.83 0.14 11.00
C GLY A 80 -2.38 1.26 11.94
N TRP A 81 -3.33 1.89 12.63
CA TRP A 81 -3.09 2.85 13.69
C TRP A 81 -4.29 2.90 14.63
N GLU A 82 -4.09 3.37 15.86
CA GLU A 82 -5.15 3.94 16.68
C GLU A 82 -4.86 5.44 16.85
N ALA A 83 -5.62 6.25 16.13
CA ALA A 83 -5.41 7.69 16.02
C ALA A 83 -6.75 8.43 16.05
N SER A 84 -6.94 9.30 17.04
CA SER A 84 -8.07 10.24 17.07
C SER A 84 -7.65 11.61 16.54
N GLY A 85 -8.54 12.27 15.80
CA GLY A 85 -8.26 13.62 15.24
C GLY A 85 -7.26 13.65 14.08
N LEU A 86 -7.13 12.52 13.37
CA LEU A 86 -6.34 12.43 12.15
C LEU A 86 -6.95 13.34 11.07
N ARG A 87 -6.12 14.20 10.45
CA ARG A 87 -6.53 15.11 9.36
C ARG A 87 -6.27 14.54 8.00
N ASN A 88 -5.15 13.82 7.84
CA ASN A 88 -4.77 13.23 6.57
C ASN A 88 -3.81 12.07 6.75
N VAL A 89 -3.70 11.28 5.69
CA VAL A 89 -2.71 10.22 5.54
C VAL A 89 -2.00 10.47 4.21
N ARG A 90 -0.68 10.64 4.28
CA ARG A 90 0.19 10.82 3.11
C ARG A 90 0.95 9.55 2.82
N PHE A 91 1.03 9.16 1.55
CA PHE A 91 1.90 8.07 1.11
C PHE A 91 3.28 8.64 0.78
N ASP A 92 4.33 8.04 1.31
CA ASP A 92 5.72 8.45 1.08
C ASP A 92 6.62 7.20 0.90
N SER A 93 7.74 7.39 0.22
CA SER A 93 8.78 6.39 -0.01
C SER A 93 10.17 6.99 0.22
N VAL A 94 11.13 6.15 0.61
CA VAL A 94 12.56 6.49 0.69
C VAL A 94 13.35 5.35 0.08
N GLN A 95 14.25 5.66 -0.85
CA GLN A 95 15.17 4.72 -1.48
C GLN A 95 16.60 4.99 -1.01
N GLN A 96 17.34 3.90 -0.84
CA GLN A 96 18.77 3.87 -0.61
C GLN A 96 19.39 2.97 -1.68
N ASP A 97 20.47 3.41 -2.31
CA ASP A 97 21.00 2.75 -3.51
C ASP A 97 22.00 1.61 -3.20
N GLU A 98 22.54 1.56 -1.98
CA GLU A 98 23.62 0.65 -1.58
C GLU A 98 23.29 -0.08 -0.26
N PRO A 99 22.80 -1.33 -0.30
CA PRO A 99 22.15 -2.00 -1.43
C PRO A 99 20.75 -1.42 -1.71
N THR A 100 20.21 -1.62 -2.92
CA THR A 100 18.95 -0.98 -3.35
C THR A 100 17.77 -1.42 -2.47
N THR A 101 17.36 -0.55 -1.57
CA THR A 101 16.31 -0.80 -0.57
C THR A 101 15.35 0.37 -0.52
N ALA A 102 14.05 0.07 -0.57
CA ALA A 102 12.99 1.06 -0.41
C ALA A 102 12.20 0.83 0.88
N THR A 103 11.87 1.91 1.58
CA THR A 103 10.90 1.87 2.66
C THR A 103 9.67 2.67 2.26
N TYR A 104 8.52 2.00 2.28
CA TYR A 104 7.21 2.59 2.06
C TYR A 104 6.55 2.87 3.40
N PHE A 105 6.00 4.06 3.57
CA PHE A 105 5.35 4.43 4.82
C PHE A 105 4.21 5.42 4.60
N LEU A 106 3.35 5.48 5.60
CA LEU A 106 2.30 6.48 5.70
C LEU A 106 2.71 7.54 6.73
N THR A 107 2.56 8.80 6.35
CA THR A 107 2.68 9.93 7.27
C THR A 107 1.29 10.37 7.71
N LEU A 108 0.97 10.14 8.97
CA LEU A 108 -0.26 10.54 9.64
C LEU A 108 -0.16 12.01 10.06
N GLY A 109 -1.07 12.87 9.60
CA GLY A 109 -1.11 14.30 9.96
C GLY A 109 -2.22 14.62 10.96
N PHE A 110 -1.90 15.35 12.04
CA PHE A 110 -2.81 15.64 13.15
C PHE A 110 -3.19 17.11 13.27
N ALA A 111 -4.35 17.38 13.90
CA ALA A 111 -4.77 18.74 14.21
C ALA A 111 -3.98 19.38 15.36
N ASN A 112 -3.52 18.59 16.35
CA ASN A 112 -2.74 19.07 17.48
C ASN A 112 -1.70 18.05 17.97
N LYS A 113 -0.74 18.52 18.78
CA LYS A 113 0.39 17.71 19.26
C LYS A 113 -0.03 16.61 20.23
N LYS A 114 -1.05 16.83 21.06
CA LYS A 114 -1.54 15.83 22.03
C LYS A 114 -2.11 14.61 21.31
N GLN A 115 -2.88 14.82 20.24
CA GLN A 115 -3.40 13.74 19.40
C GLN A 115 -2.29 12.94 18.72
N ALA A 116 -1.28 13.64 18.18
CA ALA A 116 -0.11 12.97 17.62
C ALA A 116 0.63 12.13 18.67
N ALA A 117 0.78 12.65 19.91
CA ALA A 117 1.43 11.93 21.01
C ALA A 117 0.69 10.66 21.44
N ASN A 118 -0.65 10.69 21.45
CA ASN A 118 -1.48 9.56 21.88
C ASN A 118 -1.74 8.53 20.77
N THR A 119 -1.05 8.63 19.63
CA THR A 119 -1.23 7.70 18.51
C THR A 119 -0.44 6.43 18.74
N THR A 120 -1.08 5.29 18.55
CA THR A 120 -0.44 3.96 18.55
C THR A 120 -0.46 3.40 17.14
N SER A 121 0.57 2.64 16.75
CA SER A 121 0.60 1.94 15.46
C SER A 121 0.97 0.47 15.67
N THR A 122 0.33 -0.42 14.92
CA THR A 122 0.56 -1.87 14.95
C THR A 122 0.69 -2.33 13.49
N PRO A 123 1.69 -3.15 13.12
CA PRO A 123 2.62 -3.93 13.95
C PRO A 123 3.90 -3.16 14.38
N SER A 124 4.62 -3.71 15.35
CA SER A 124 5.89 -3.17 15.87
C SER A 124 7.05 -3.23 14.87
N ALA A 125 6.97 -4.08 13.83
CA ALA A 125 7.95 -4.18 12.76
C ALA A 125 7.25 -4.30 11.38
N PRO A 126 7.66 -3.50 10.37
CA PRO A 126 7.14 -3.67 9.02
C PRO A 126 7.66 -4.97 8.37
N PRO A 127 6.89 -5.59 7.46
CA PRO A 127 7.37 -6.71 6.67
C PRO A 127 8.63 -6.33 5.88
N PHE A 128 9.59 -7.25 5.84
CA PHE A 128 10.75 -7.19 4.97
C PHE A 128 10.54 -8.11 3.78
N ILE A 129 10.65 -7.58 2.57
CA ILE A 129 10.34 -8.29 1.32
C ILE A 129 11.58 -8.28 0.46
N ASP A 130 12.08 -9.47 0.12
CA ASP A 130 13.18 -9.63 -0.82
C ASP A 130 12.63 -9.93 -2.21
N MET A 131 12.73 -8.95 -3.12
CA MET A 131 12.25 -9.10 -4.49
C MET A 131 13.20 -9.93 -5.37
N THR A 132 14.44 -10.19 -4.93
CA THR A 132 15.39 -11.02 -5.69
C THR A 132 14.97 -12.49 -5.72
N THR A 133 14.20 -12.93 -4.73
CA THR A 133 13.79 -14.34 -4.57
C THR A 133 12.34 -14.60 -5.00
N ARG A 134 11.53 -13.55 -5.20
CA ARG A 134 10.06 -13.64 -5.39
C ARG A 134 9.63 -14.32 -6.70
N ASP A 135 10.45 -14.23 -7.74
CA ASP A 135 10.12 -14.76 -9.07
C ASP A 135 10.89 -16.04 -9.45
N GLY A 136 11.70 -16.61 -8.56
CA GLY A 136 12.47 -17.83 -8.83
C GLY A 136 13.46 -17.74 -10.02
N ARG A 137 13.67 -16.55 -10.60
CA ARG A 137 14.59 -16.34 -11.74
C ARG A 137 16.06 -16.37 -11.35
N PHE A 138 16.37 -16.32 -10.05
CA PHE A 138 17.74 -16.41 -9.54
C PHE A 138 17.78 -17.45 -8.41
N PRO A 139 18.73 -18.41 -8.46
CA PRO A 139 18.89 -19.35 -7.37
C PRO A 139 19.29 -18.59 -6.09
N PRO A 140 18.87 -19.07 -4.90
CA PRO A 140 19.35 -18.51 -3.65
C PRO A 140 20.89 -18.56 -3.62
N PRO A 141 21.57 -17.56 -3.05
CA PRO A 141 23.01 -17.63 -2.88
C PRO A 141 23.40 -18.91 -2.13
N SER A 142 24.39 -19.63 -2.65
CA SER A 142 24.91 -20.84 -2.04
C SER A 142 25.36 -20.57 -0.59
N PRO A 143 25.16 -21.51 0.35
CA PRO A 143 25.43 -21.31 1.78
C PRO A 143 26.91 -21.18 2.18
N GLU A 144 27.84 -20.97 1.24
CA GLU A 144 29.24 -20.74 1.55
C GLU A 144 29.58 -19.24 1.48
N SER A 145 29.90 -18.69 2.66
CA SER A 145 30.38 -17.33 2.95
C SER A 145 29.33 -16.27 3.30
N GLU A 146 28.42 -16.57 4.23
CA GLU A 146 27.80 -15.51 5.05
C GLU A 146 28.76 -15.12 6.20
N ALA A 147 29.71 -14.23 5.90
CA ALA A 147 30.19 -13.32 6.93
C ALA A 147 28.97 -12.53 7.44
N PRO A 148 28.87 -12.18 8.74
CA PRO A 148 27.75 -11.37 9.22
C PRO A 148 27.65 -10.14 8.35
N ALA A 149 26.53 -10.02 7.62
CA ALA A 149 26.28 -8.86 6.78
C ALA A 149 26.52 -7.61 7.63
N PRO A 150 27.30 -6.62 7.14
CA PRO A 150 27.44 -5.36 7.86
C PRO A 150 26.04 -4.86 8.18
N ALA A 151 25.80 -4.52 9.45
CA ALA A 151 24.50 -4.05 9.91
C ALA A 151 23.99 -3.03 8.88
N PRO A 152 22.79 -3.24 8.28
CA PRO A 152 22.33 -2.39 7.20
C PRO A 152 22.39 -0.95 7.68
N ALA A 153 23.12 -0.12 6.94
CA ALA A 153 23.31 1.28 7.27
C ALA A 153 21.96 1.88 7.64
N GLU A 154 21.86 2.45 8.83
CA GLU A 154 20.61 2.93 9.40
C GLU A 154 19.97 3.94 8.45
N MET A 155 18.87 3.53 7.79
CA MET A 155 18.17 4.36 6.82
C MET A 155 17.72 5.68 7.48
N ALA A 156 18.29 6.80 7.04
CA ALA A 156 17.91 8.12 7.54
C ALA A 156 16.53 8.52 7.00
N LEU A 157 15.49 8.03 7.67
CA LEU A 157 14.12 8.41 7.35
C LEU A 157 13.91 9.92 7.56
N PRO A 158 13.05 10.59 6.75
CA PRO A 158 12.77 12.00 6.89
C PRO A 158 12.38 12.37 8.34
N ARG A 159 12.83 13.52 8.83
CA ARG A 159 12.43 13.96 10.18
C ARG A 159 10.93 14.23 10.22
N LEU A 160 10.24 13.62 11.19
CA LEU A 160 8.82 13.88 11.41
C LEU A 160 8.62 15.25 12.06
N ARG A 161 7.60 15.98 11.61
CA ARG A 161 7.16 17.21 12.27
C ARG A 161 6.41 16.86 13.58
N PRO A 162 6.29 17.79 14.55
CA PRO A 162 5.60 17.53 15.81
C PRO A 162 4.15 17.04 15.67
N LEU A 163 3.46 17.44 14.59
CA LEU A 163 2.08 17.06 14.26
C LEU A 163 1.98 15.85 13.34
N GLN A 164 3.07 15.08 13.20
CA GLN A 164 3.12 13.92 12.31
C GLN A 164 3.50 12.65 13.07
N ARG A 165 2.95 11.52 12.63
CA ARG A 165 3.40 10.18 13.02
C ARG A 165 3.60 9.33 11.78
N ARG A 166 4.42 8.30 11.89
CA ARG A 166 4.73 7.40 10.79
C ARG A 166 4.19 6.01 11.08
N VAL A 167 3.61 5.39 10.05
CA VAL A 167 3.29 3.97 10.02
C VAL A 167 4.09 3.36 8.89
N MET A 168 4.97 2.42 9.20
CA MET A 168 5.75 1.71 8.19
C MET A 168 4.87 0.68 7.49
N LEU A 169 4.84 0.68 6.16
CA LEU A 169 4.10 -0.29 5.37
C LEU A 169 4.96 -1.50 5.05
N ALA A 170 6.14 -1.28 4.49
CA ALA A 170 7.08 -2.35 4.12
C ALA A 170 8.49 -1.80 3.96
N LYS A 171 9.47 -2.66 4.18
CA LYS A 171 10.84 -2.51 3.71
C LYS A 171 11.05 -3.51 2.58
N VAL A 172 11.38 -3.03 1.39
CA VAL A 172 11.55 -3.86 0.19
C VAL A 172 13.00 -3.78 -0.24
N TYR A 173 13.65 -4.93 -0.26
CA TYR A 173 14.99 -5.13 -0.75
C TYR A 173 14.90 -5.57 -2.21
N PHE A 174 15.55 -4.81 -3.08
CA PHE A 174 15.66 -5.14 -4.50
C PHE A 174 17.03 -5.76 -4.84
N GLY A 175 17.98 -5.70 -3.90
CA GLY A 175 19.34 -6.21 -4.10
C GLY A 175 20.23 -5.31 -4.95
N ASP A 176 21.41 -5.81 -5.28
CA ASP A 176 22.30 -5.16 -6.24
C ASP A 176 21.84 -5.51 -7.66
N LEU A 177 20.87 -4.73 -8.14
CA LEU A 177 20.34 -4.84 -9.50
C LEU A 177 21.25 -4.20 -10.55
N THR A 178 22.39 -3.60 -10.16
CA THR A 178 23.28 -2.89 -11.08
C THR A 178 23.92 -3.84 -12.10
N ARG A 179 24.26 -5.07 -11.69
CA ARG A 179 24.80 -6.12 -12.59
C ARG A 179 23.84 -6.50 -13.72
N LEU A 180 22.54 -6.33 -13.51
CA LEU A 180 21.49 -6.61 -14.50
C LEU A 180 21.02 -5.35 -15.23
N GLN A 181 21.63 -4.18 -14.97
CA GLN A 181 21.18 -2.87 -15.44
C GLN A 181 19.70 -2.58 -15.14
N MET A 182 19.15 -3.18 -14.09
CA MET A 182 17.80 -2.88 -13.63
C MET A 182 17.85 -1.75 -12.61
N ARG A 183 17.03 -0.73 -12.82
CA ARG A 183 16.90 0.43 -11.93
C ARG A 183 15.45 0.56 -11.50
N VAL A 184 15.23 0.55 -10.20
CA VAL A 184 13.94 0.91 -9.60
C VAL A 184 13.96 2.40 -9.26
N ASN A 185 12.88 3.10 -9.59
CA ASN A 185 12.71 4.50 -9.21
C ASN A 185 11.47 4.63 -8.32
N VAL A 186 11.70 4.71 -7.02
CA VAL A 186 10.60 4.69 -6.04
C VAL A 186 9.84 6.01 -5.97
N ASN A 187 10.31 7.06 -6.65
CA ASN A 187 9.57 8.32 -6.74
C ASN A 187 8.37 8.20 -7.66
N TYR A 188 8.39 7.22 -8.58
CA TYR A 188 7.23 6.86 -9.41
C TYR A 188 6.35 5.79 -8.77
N SER A 189 6.65 5.37 -7.54
CA SER A 189 5.79 4.45 -6.82
C SER A 189 4.43 5.07 -6.53
N PHE A 190 3.41 4.23 -6.48
CA PHE A 190 2.09 4.66 -6.05
C PHE A 190 1.39 3.54 -5.28
N LEU A 191 0.53 3.96 -4.35
CA LEU A 191 -0.30 3.08 -3.55
C LEU A 191 -1.70 3.04 -4.16
N ARG A 192 -2.18 1.89 -4.63
CA ARG A 192 -3.47 1.76 -5.35
C ARG A 192 -4.38 0.72 -4.71
N LEU A 193 -5.66 1.05 -4.60
CA LEU A 193 -6.74 0.14 -4.27
C LEU A 193 -7.18 -0.58 -5.55
N GLU A 194 -6.86 -1.86 -5.61
CA GLU A 194 -7.08 -2.72 -6.76
C GLU A 194 -8.52 -3.23 -6.87
N PRO A 195 -8.95 -3.68 -8.07
CA PRO A 195 -10.28 -4.26 -8.29
C PRO A 195 -10.58 -5.52 -7.46
N ASP A 196 -9.56 -6.20 -6.92
CA ASP A 196 -9.71 -7.34 -6.02
C ASP A 196 -9.89 -6.93 -4.54
N GLY A 197 -9.87 -5.62 -4.28
CA GLY A 197 -9.96 -5.04 -2.94
C GLY A 197 -8.62 -4.92 -2.23
N ASN A 198 -7.50 -5.26 -2.88
CA ASN A 198 -6.16 -5.16 -2.31
C ASN A 198 -5.56 -3.75 -2.42
N LEU A 199 -4.76 -3.32 -1.43
CA LEU A 199 -4.05 -2.04 -1.48
C LEU A 199 -2.59 -2.34 -1.73
N LYS A 200 -2.12 -2.04 -2.94
CA LYS A 200 -0.80 -2.44 -3.44
C LYS A 200 0.12 -1.27 -3.67
N VAL A 201 1.42 -1.49 -3.48
CA VAL A 201 2.49 -0.57 -3.86
C VAL A 201 3.10 -1.04 -5.17
N HIS A 202 2.86 -0.25 -6.21
CA HIS A 202 3.42 -0.43 -7.54
C HIS A 202 4.72 0.34 -7.65
N ASN A 203 5.75 -0.29 -8.21
CA ASN A 203 7.03 0.37 -8.52
C ASN A 203 7.32 0.30 -10.01
N PHE A 204 7.99 1.34 -10.50
CA PHE A 204 8.45 1.42 -11.87
C PHE A 204 9.87 0.89 -11.99
N TYR A 205 10.06 -0.10 -12.85
CA TYR A 205 11.33 -0.68 -13.18
C TYR A 205 11.74 -0.28 -14.59
N THR A 206 13.02 0.05 -14.72
CA THR A 206 13.65 0.28 -16.02
C THR A 206 14.81 -0.69 -16.16
N TRP A 207 14.89 -1.35 -17.31
CA TRP A 207 15.97 -2.26 -17.66
C TRP A 207 16.73 -1.71 -18.85
N SER A 208 18.01 -1.43 -18.65
CA SER A 208 18.95 -0.98 -19.69
C SER A 208 18.43 0.23 -20.49
N ASP A 209 17.59 1.08 -19.88
CA ASP A 209 16.88 2.21 -20.51
C ASP A 209 15.96 1.88 -21.72
N PHE A 210 15.95 0.63 -22.20
CA PHE A 210 15.17 0.18 -23.37
C PHE A 210 13.85 -0.49 -23.01
N PHE A 211 13.73 -1.05 -21.81
CA PHE A 211 12.54 -1.73 -21.35
C PHE A 211 12.08 -1.18 -20.01
N SER A 212 10.77 -1.05 -19.83
CA SER A 212 10.20 -0.63 -18.55
C SER A 212 8.95 -1.41 -18.24
N TYR A 213 8.76 -1.76 -16.97
CA TYR A 213 7.59 -2.48 -16.50
C TYR A 213 7.20 -2.04 -15.09
N TRP A 214 5.95 -2.33 -14.74
CA TRP A 214 5.41 -2.12 -13.40
C TRP A 214 5.35 -3.45 -12.66
N ASP A 215 5.67 -3.44 -11.38
CA ASP A 215 5.57 -4.62 -10.53
C ASP A 215 5.06 -4.30 -9.12
N ASP A 216 4.35 -5.27 -8.55
CA ASP A 216 3.66 -5.23 -7.27
C ASP A 216 4.62 -5.60 -6.13
N SER A 217 5.30 -4.62 -5.55
CA SER A 217 6.30 -4.88 -4.50
C SER A 217 5.72 -5.24 -3.13
N TYR A 218 4.51 -4.79 -2.83
CA TYR A 218 3.86 -5.03 -1.56
C TYR A 218 2.34 -4.94 -1.72
N ALA A 219 1.62 -5.83 -1.04
CA ALA A 219 0.18 -5.74 -0.88
C ALA A 219 -0.15 -5.65 0.61
N PHE A 220 -0.68 -4.51 1.04
CA PHE A 220 -1.13 -4.26 2.41
C PHE A 220 -2.32 -5.15 2.80
N PHE A 221 -3.09 -5.59 1.79
CA PHE A 221 -4.20 -6.54 1.96
C PHE A 221 -3.86 -7.96 1.46
N GLY A 222 -2.58 -8.30 1.27
CA GLY A 222 -2.15 -9.65 0.93
C GLY A 222 -2.53 -10.69 1.99
N ASP A 223 -1.99 -11.90 1.92
CA ASP A 223 -2.38 -13.09 2.71
C ASP A 223 -2.55 -12.90 4.24
N THR A 224 -2.02 -11.80 4.79
CA THR A 224 -2.13 -11.36 6.19
C THR A 224 -3.41 -10.59 6.54
N VAL A 225 -3.99 -9.82 5.61
CA VAL A 225 -5.38 -9.36 5.73
C VAL A 225 -6.20 -10.48 5.14
N GLY A 226 -6.30 -11.55 5.94
CA GLY A 226 -6.61 -12.89 5.48
C GLY A 226 -7.73 -12.89 4.46
N GLN A 227 -7.60 -13.75 3.45
CA GLN A 227 -8.62 -14.09 2.46
C GLN A 227 -10.06 -14.10 3.04
N CYS A 228 -10.13 -14.50 4.30
CA CYS A 228 -11.13 -14.41 5.37
C CYS A 228 -11.95 -13.12 5.54
N ALA A 229 -11.37 -11.94 5.34
CA ALA A 229 -12.02 -10.64 5.54
C ALA A 229 -12.73 -10.15 4.26
N LEU A 230 -12.43 -10.78 3.12
CA LEU A 230 -13.03 -10.48 1.83
C LEU A 230 -14.12 -11.53 1.54
N GLY A 231 -15.38 -11.13 1.72
CA GLY A 231 -16.55 -11.98 1.42
C GLY A 231 -16.61 -12.50 -0.03
N SER A 232 -15.86 -11.91 -0.96
CA SER A 232 -15.69 -12.41 -2.33
C SER A 232 -14.74 -13.61 -2.47
N LYS A 233 -13.81 -13.81 -1.52
CA LYS A 233 -12.83 -14.92 -1.53
C LYS A 233 -13.35 -16.15 -0.77
N CYS A 234 -14.04 -15.96 0.36
CA CYS A 234 -14.64 -17.06 1.14
C CYS A 234 -16.13 -17.31 0.83
N GLY A 235 -16.83 -16.41 0.15
CA GLY A 235 -18.28 -16.52 -0.08
C GLY A 235 -19.11 -16.28 1.19
N ALA A 236 -20.43 -16.13 1.04
CA ALA A 236 -21.34 -15.74 2.13
C ALA A 236 -21.49 -16.80 3.25
N SER A 237 -21.14 -18.06 2.99
CA SER A 237 -21.16 -19.18 3.96
C SER A 237 -19.76 -19.74 4.29
N GLY A 238 -18.69 -19.04 3.90
CA GLY A 238 -17.32 -19.47 4.13
C GLY A 238 -16.81 -19.19 5.55
N SER A 239 -16.27 -20.22 6.18
CA SER A 239 -15.42 -20.12 7.37
C SER A 239 -13.97 -19.97 6.94
N CYS A 240 -13.24 -19.05 7.58
CA CYS A 240 -11.80 -18.94 7.37
C CYS A 240 -11.03 -19.48 8.57
N ASN A 241 -9.96 -20.23 8.29
CA ASN A 241 -8.92 -20.54 9.27
C ASN A 241 -7.53 -20.41 8.61
N MET A 242 -6.58 -19.75 9.26
CA MET A 242 -5.18 -19.58 8.80
C MET A 242 -5.01 -19.26 7.30
N GLY A 243 -5.81 -18.34 6.77
CA GLY A 243 -5.72 -17.93 5.36
C GLY A 243 -6.34 -18.91 4.37
N THR A 244 -6.96 -20.00 4.81
CA THR A 244 -7.75 -20.93 3.98
C THR A 244 -9.24 -20.68 4.15
N CYS A 245 -9.97 -20.57 3.04
CA CYS A 245 -11.43 -20.45 3.03
C CYS A 245 -12.07 -21.84 2.87
N SER A 246 -12.99 -22.20 3.77
CA SER A 246 -13.84 -23.38 3.65
C SER A 246 -15.30 -22.92 3.57
N ALA A 247 -15.95 -23.08 2.41
CA ALA A 247 -17.35 -22.74 2.23
C ALA A 247 -18.17 -24.00 1.96
N CYS A 248 -19.26 -24.16 2.70
CA CYS A 248 -20.23 -25.22 2.45
C CYS A 248 -21.57 -24.56 2.04
N PRO A 249 -22.24 -25.02 0.98
CA PRO A 249 -23.56 -24.54 0.61
C PRO A 249 -24.60 -24.82 1.71
N PRO A 250 -25.62 -23.97 1.91
CA PRO A 250 -26.62 -24.16 2.97
C PRO A 250 -27.51 -25.40 2.83
N SER A 251 -27.37 -26.21 1.77
CA SER A 251 -28.32 -27.28 1.45
C SER A 251 -27.70 -28.40 0.61
N GLY A 252 -27.05 -29.36 1.26
CA GLY A 252 -27.05 -30.78 0.87
C GLY A 252 -26.54 -31.19 -0.52
N SER A 253 -25.84 -30.34 -1.27
CA SER A 253 -25.30 -30.67 -2.59
C SER A 253 -23.77 -30.71 -2.55
N VAL A 254 -23.26 -31.93 -2.36
CA VAL A 254 -21.93 -32.47 -2.69
C VAL A 254 -20.71 -31.54 -2.48
N GLY A 255 -20.11 -31.64 -1.29
CA GLY A 255 -18.71 -31.25 -1.02
C GLY A 255 -18.49 -29.80 -0.59
N CYS A 256 -17.74 -29.60 0.50
CA CYS A 256 -17.21 -28.27 0.83
C CYS A 256 -16.03 -27.97 -0.11
N MET A 257 -16.01 -26.79 -0.72
CA MET A 257 -14.86 -26.36 -1.52
C MET A 257 -13.78 -25.86 -0.56
N ILE A 258 -12.59 -26.47 -0.64
CA ILE A 258 -11.37 -25.96 -0.04
C ILE A 258 -10.61 -25.25 -1.16
N ASN A 259 -10.57 -23.92 -1.12
CA ASN A 259 -9.63 -23.16 -1.92
C ASN A 259 -8.40 -22.90 -1.05
N THR A 260 -7.30 -23.56 -1.38
CA THR A 260 -5.95 -23.32 -0.85
C THR A 260 -5.29 -22.18 -1.61
#